data_AF-A0A927W4D2-F1
#
_entry.id   AF-A0A927W4D2-F1
#
_cell.length_a   1.000
_cell.length_b   1.000
_cell.length_c   1.000
_cell.angle_alpha   90.00
_cell.angle_beta   90.00
_cell.angle_gamma   90.00
#
_symmetry.space_group_name_H-M   'P 1'
#
loop_
_entity.id
_entity.type
_entity.pdbx_description
1 polymer ?
#
loop_
_entity_poly.entity_id
_entity_poly.type
_entity_poly.pdbx_seq_one_letter_code
_entity_poly.pdbx_strand_id
1 'polypeptide(L)' 'MLIGAIFLIIGLVNVINPEIGWQLTTGWRFRDAEPSDAALVWGRIGGVLFILVGLRLLFPF' A
#
# COMPACT_ATOMS: atom_id res chain seq x y z
N MET A 1 -18.87 0.85 0.93
CA MET A 1 -18.29 1.53 2.11
C MET A 1 -17.12 0.75 2.71
N LEU A 2 -17.30 -0.48 3.21
CA LEU A 2 -16.21 -1.26 3.83
C LEU A 2 -14.98 -1.46 2.91
N ILE A 3 -15.19 -1.76 1.64
CA ILE A 3 -14.10 -1.94 0.66
C ILE A 3 -13.25 -0.67 0.52
N GLY A 4 -13.87 0.51 0.47
CA GLY A 4 -13.13 1.76 0.37
C GLY A 4 -12.27 2.04 1.60
N ALA A 5 -12.75 1.70 2.81
CA ALA A 5 -11.96 1.78 4.04
C ALA A 5 -10.75 0.83 4.03
N ILE A 6 -10.90 -0.39 3.50
CA ILE A 6 -9.78 -1.32 3.33
C ILE A 6 -8.71 -0.74 2.39
N PHE A 7 -9.14 -0.16 1.26
CA PHE A 7 -8.23 0.50 0.32
C PHE A 7 -7.49 1.68 0.97
N LEU A 8 -8.18 2.48 1.80
CA LEU A 8 -7.54 3.55 2.58
C LEU A 8 -6.50 3.01 3.55
N ILE A 9 -6.80 1.95 4.30
CA ILE A 9 -5.87 1.37 5.27
C ILE A 9 -4.63 0.83 4.57
N ILE A 10 -4.81 0.04 3.50
CA ILE A 10 -3.70 -0.51 2.71
C ILE A 10 -2.88 0.64 2.10
N GLY A 11 -3.55 1.65 1.56
CA GLY A 11 -2.89 2.80 0.97
C GLY A 11 -2.06 3.58 1.99
N LEU A 12 -2.63 3.83 3.17
CA LEU A 12 -1.96 4.55 4.25
C LEU A 12 -0.74 3.80 4.78
N VAL A 13 -0.86 2.48 4.97
CA VAL A 13 0.29 1.63 5.35
C VAL A 13 1.42 1.77 4.33
N ASN A 14 1.11 1.70 3.03
CA ASN A 14 2.12 1.79 1.98
C ASN A 14 2.73 3.20 1.82
N VAL A 15 2.01 4.27 2.19
CA VAL A 15 2.56 5.64 2.17
C VAL A 15 3.44 5.90 3.39
N ILE A 16 2.98 5.54 4.59
CA ILE A 16 3.70 5.80 5.85
C ILE A 16 4.89 4.85 5.99
N ASN A 17 4.68 3.56 5.78
CA ASN A 17 5.69 2.52 5.92
C ASN A 17 5.59 1.50 4.75
N PRO A 18 6.14 1.85 3.57
CA PRO A 18 6.15 0.95 2.41
C PRO A 18 6.90 -0.37 2.66
N GLU A 19 7.79 -0.44 3.65
CA GLU A 19 8.51 -1.66 3.99
C GLU A 19 7.55 -2.73 4.54
N ILE A 20 6.62 -2.35 5.42
CA ILE A 20 5.57 -3.25 5.92
C ILE A 20 4.71 -3.76 4.74
N GLY A 21 4.31 -2.85 3.84
CA GLY A 21 3.55 -3.22 2.65
C GLY A 21 4.30 -4.19 1.74
N TRP A 22 5.61 -3.99 1.58
CA TRP A 22 6.47 -4.89 0.84
C TRP A 22 6.64 -6.24 1.53
N GLN A 23 6.83 -6.28 2.85
CA GLN A 23 6.96 -7.54 3.60
C GLN A 23 5.70 -8.39 3.51
N LEU A 24 4.52 -7.79 3.62
CA LEU A 24 3.22 -8.48 3.52
C LEU A 24 2.96 -9.07 2.13
N THR A 25 3.47 -8.43 1.06
CA THR A 25 3.17 -8.83 -0.33
C THR A 25 4.28 -9.67 -0.96
N THR A 26 5.52 -9.35 -0.66
CA THR A 26 6.72 -9.77 -1.39
C THR A 26 7.79 -10.33 -0.46
N GLY A 27 7.99 -9.73 0.72
CA GLY A 27 9.07 -10.12 1.63
C GLY A 27 9.01 -11.58 2.10
N TRP A 28 7.82 -12.17 2.21
CA TRP A 28 7.67 -13.60 2.52
C TRP A 28 8.29 -14.55 1.48
N ARG A 29 8.55 -14.08 0.26
CA ARG A 29 9.13 -14.89 -0.84
C ARG A 29 10.64 -14.98 -0.77
N PHE A 30 11.27 -14.11 0.00
CA PHE A 30 12.71 -14.01 0.08
C PHE A 30 13.16 -14.30 1.51
N ARG A 31 14.31 -14.96 1.63
CA ARG A 31 14.92 -15.23 2.93
C ARG A 31 15.89 -14.08 3.20
N ASP A 32 15.57 -13.26 4.20
CA ASP A 32 16.38 -12.13 4.67
C ASP A 32 16.74 -11.11 3.57
N ALA A 33 15.79 -10.78 2.69
CA ALA A 33 15.96 -9.71 1.70
C ALA A 33 15.28 -8.43 2.15
N GLU A 34 16.02 -7.33 2.08
CA GLU A 34 15.50 -5.99 2.29
C GLU A 34 14.87 -5.46 0.99
N PRO A 35 13.77 -4.69 1.06
CA PRO A 35 13.23 -4.02 -0.11
C PRO A 35 14.25 -3.03 -0.68
N SER A 36 14.40 -3.04 -2.00
CA SER A 36 15.18 -2.01 -2.68
C SER A 36 14.50 -0.64 -2.58
N ASP A 37 15.28 0.44 -2.72
CA ASP A 37 14.74 1.81 -2.78
C ASP A 37 13.63 1.96 -3.83
N ALA A 38 13.80 1.31 -4.99
CA ALA A 38 12.78 1.28 -6.03
C ALA A 38 11.49 0.61 -5.55
N ALA A 39 11.57 -0.52 -4.82
CA ALA A 39 10.40 -1.18 -4.27
C ALA A 39 9.67 -0.30 -3.25
N LEU A 40 10.41 0.45 -2.42
CA LEU A 40 9.82 1.39 -1.46
C LEU A 40 9.13 2.57 -2.17
N VAL A 41 9.73 3.12 -3.23
CA VAL A 41 9.12 4.18 -4.05
C VAL A 41 7.85 3.67 -4.72
N TRP A 42 7.87 2.47 -5.31
CA TRP A 42 6.68 1.85 -5.89
C TRP A 42 5.60 1.57 -4.85
N GLY A 43 5.98 1.16 -3.64
CA GLY A 43 5.07 1.01 -2.51
C GLY A 43 4.34 2.33 -2.22
N ARG A 44 5.07 3.45 -2.12
CA ARG A 44 4.47 4.77 -1.87
C ARG A 44 3.54 5.22 -2.99
N ILE A 45 3.94 5.07 -4.26
CA ILE A 45 3.11 5.41 -5.42
C ILE A 45 1.82 4.57 -5.41
N GLY A 46 1.95 3.25 -5.22
CA GLY A 46 0.81 2.35 -5.09
C GLY A 46 -0.09 2.76 -3.93
N GLY A 47 0.49 3.11 -2.79
CA GLY A 47 -0.23 3.58 -1.61
C GLY A 47 -1.08 4.82 -1.88
N VAL A 48 -0.54 5.82 -2.58
CA VAL A 48 -1.31 7.01 -3.00
C VAL A 48 -2.46 6.62 -3.92
N LEU A 49 -2.24 5.72 -4.89
CA LEU A 49 -3.31 5.24 -5.77
C LEU A 49 -4.41 4.50 -5.00
N PHE A 50 -4.05 3.64 -4.04
CA PHE A 50 -4.99 2.95 -3.16
C PHE A 50 -5.81 3.94 -2.33
N ILE A 51 -5.20 5.03 -1.84
CA ILE A 51 -5.93 6.10 -1.13
C ILE A 51 -6.94 6.77 -2.05
N LEU A 52 -6.53 7.18 -3.25
CA LEU A 52 -7.42 7.84 -4.22
C LEU A 52 -8.63 6.96 -4.59
N VAL A 53 -8.38 5.67 -4.84
CA VAL A 53 -9.45 4.70 -5.11
C VAL A 53 -10.34 4.51 -3.87
N GLY A 54 -9.75 4.39 -2.67
CA GLY A 54 -10.47 4.25 -1.41
C GLY A 54 -11.40 5.43 -1.15
N LEU A 55 -10.93 6.67 -1.37
CA LEU A 55 -11.74 7.89 -1.27
C LEU A 55 -12.88 7.89 -2.29
N ARG A 56 -12.61 7.55 -3.55
CA ARG A 56 -13.63 7.48 -4.61
C ARG A 56 -14.72 6.44 -4.32
N LEU A 57 -14.37 5.35 -3.65
CA LEU A 57 -15.30 4.28 -3.24
C LEU A 57 -16.08 4.60 -1.97
N LEU A 58 -15.52 5.39 -1.05
CA LEU A 58 -16.20 5.85 0.16
C LEU A 58 -17.15 7.02 -0.11
N PHE A 59 -16.76 7.90 -1.02
CA PHE A 59 -17.54 9.08 -1.44
C PHE A 59 -17.87 8.98 -2.93
N PRO A 60 -18.86 8.15 -3.32
CA PRO A 60 -19.12 7.93 -4.72
C PRO A 60 -19.94 9.01 -5.45
N PHE A 61 -20.22 10.15 -4.79
CA PHE A 61 -21.17 11.18 -5.21
C PHE A 61 -20.53 12.56 -5.24
#